data_AF-A0A1Q8CNC2-F1
#
_entry.id   AF-A0A1Q8CNC2-F1
#
_cell.length_a   1.000
_cell.length_b   1.000
_cell.length_c   1.000
_cell.angle_alpha   90.00
_cell.angle_beta   90.00
_cell.angle_gamma   90.00
#
_symmetry.space_group_name_H-M   'P 1'
#
loop_
_entity.id
_entity.type
_entity.pdbx_description
1 polymer ?
#
loop_
_entity_poly.entity_id
_entity_poly.type
_entity_poly.pdbx_seq_one_letter_code
_entity_poly.pdbx_strand_id
1 'polypeptide(L)'
;MLTAALLALAALTWPPGQPARRLRALHFARHPTRSWRPPRLSLITSICLAVPTGWLAADLPGAAAAALLATTLHRRWRARTDLRRSLAATDGLTEALRSLVAALRAGAHPAHAAETAAADAHPAAAASMRAISATARLDGDIHRALSMTESPTPTVLARIAQAWSLAQRHGLPLADILAATVRDLEQRQRFTRQVTARMAGPRASATVLALLPLLGITMGEAVGAHPIHVLTTTAVGQALLLAGVALQCAGTTWCARLTSQAISP
;
A
#
# COMPACT_ATOMS: atom_id res chain seq x y z
N MET A 1 1.97 26.07 -21.44
CA MET A 1 1.50 25.81 -20.06
C MET A 1 0.73 24.49 -19.94
N LEU A 2 -0.16 24.16 -20.87
CA LEU A 2 -0.92 22.89 -20.90
C LEU A 2 -0.02 21.63 -20.98
N THR A 3 1.09 21.71 -21.73
CA THR A 3 2.12 20.65 -21.81
C THR A 3 2.88 20.47 -20.50
N ALA A 4 3.16 21.54 -19.75
CA ALA A 4 3.81 21.48 -18.44
C ALA A 4 2.89 20.91 -17.36
N ALA A 5 1.59 21.24 -17.39
CA ALA A 5 0.59 20.67 -16.51
C ALA A 5 0.35 19.17 -16.81
N LEU A 6 0.32 18.78 -18.09
CA LEU A 6 0.25 17.38 -18.50
C LEU A 6 1.53 16.60 -18.18
N LEU A 7 2.71 17.21 -18.31
CA LEU A 7 3.99 16.59 -17.89
C LEU A 7 4.09 16.48 -16.37
N ALA A 8 3.54 17.43 -15.60
CA ALA A 8 3.44 17.33 -14.15
C ALA A 8 2.45 16.24 -13.74
N LEU A 9 1.28 16.14 -14.39
CA LEU A 9 0.34 15.04 -14.18
C LEU A 9 0.95 13.70 -14.57
N ALA A 10 1.66 13.64 -15.70
CA ALA A 10 2.38 12.46 -16.18
C ALA A 10 3.51 12.06 -15.23
N ALA A 11 4.26 13.01 -14.66
CA ALA A 11 5.33 12.75 -13.69
C ALA A 11 4.80 12.38 -12.28
N LEU A 12 3.67 12.95 -11.85
CA LEU A 12 2.96 12.53 -10.63
C LEU A 12 2.27 11.18 -10.79
N THR A 13 1.89 10.81 -12.01
CA THR A 13 1.38 9.48 -12.35
C THR A 13 2.50 8.49 -12.73
N TRP A 14 3.73 8.97 -12.93
CA TRP A 14 4.87 8.14 -13.27
C TRP A 14 5.28 7.35 -12.03
N PRO A 15 5.07 6.02 -11.99
CA PRO A 15 5.43 5.24 -10.83
C PRO A 15 6.96 5.26 -10.69
N PRO A 16 7.53 5.74 -9.57
CA PRO A 16 8.97 5.71 -9.39
C PRO A 16 9.45 4.25 -9.26
N GLY A 17 9.90 3.68 -10.38
CA GLY A 17 10.82 2.54 -10.42
C GLY A 17 10.21 1.13 -10.35
N GLN A 18 8.99 0.91 -10.84
CA GLN A 18 8.45 -0.46 -10.99
C GLN A 18 9.03 -1.28 -12.16
N PRO A 19 9.25 -0.75 -13.38
CA PRO A 19 9.73 -1.58 -14.50
C PRO A 19 11.17 -2.10 -14.28
N ALA A 20 12.05 -1.26 -13.73
CA ALA A 20 13.43 -1.66 -13.40
C ALA A 20 13.52 -2.73 -12.29
N ARG A 21 12.52 -2.78 -11.39
CA ARG A 21 12.44 -3.80 -10.33
C ARG A 21 11.95 -5.15 -10.85
N ARG A 22 11.01 -5.17 -11.80
CA ARG A 22 10.57 -6.40 -12.45
C ARG A 22 11.68 -7.04 -13.28
N LEU A 23 12.45 -6.23 -14.01
CA LEU A 23 13.61 -6.73 -14.78
C LEU A 23 14.74 -7.21 -13.86
N ARG A 24 15.03 -6.52 -12.73
CA ARG A 24 15.99 -7.01 -11.73
C ARG A 24 15.54 -8.25 -10.96
N ALA A 25 14.24 -8.41 -10.73
CA ALA A 25 13.69 -9.60 -10.07
C ALA A 25 13.82 -10.86 -10.94
N LEU A 26 13.89 -10.72 -12.27
CA LEU A 26 14.18 -11.81 -13.20
C LEU A 26 15.69 -12.09 -13.34
N HIS A 27 16.55 -11.13 -13.01
CA HIS A 27 18.00 -11.22 -13.24
C HIS A 27 18.82 -11.56 -11.98
N PHE A 28 18.26 -11.41 -10.78
CA PHE A 28 18.97 -11.69 -9.52
C PHE A 28 18.12 -12.51 -8.54
N ALA A 29 18.11 -13.83 -8.76
CA ALA A 29 17.83 -14.80 -7.71
C ALA A 29 19.11 -15.03 -6.89
N ARG A 30 19.43 -14.12 -5.96
CA ARG A 30 20.20 -14.36 -4.71
C ARG A 30 20.49 -13.03 -4.00
N HIS A 31 20.32 -13.05 -2.68
CA HIS A 31 20.51 -12.01 -1.66
C HIS A 31 19.37 -10.98 -1.46
N PRO A 32 18.73 -10.95 -0.26
CA PRO A 32 17.82 -9.89 0.13
C PRO A 32 18.65 -8.65 0.49
N THR A 33 18.97 -7.80 -0.49
CA THR A 33 19.54 -6.49 -0.17
C THR A 33 18.43 -5.59 0.36
N ARG A 34 18.63 -5.16 1.62
CA ARG A 34 17.84 -4.19 2.37
C ARG A 34 17.71 -2.90 1.57
N SER A 35 16.67 -2.79 0.74
CA SER A 35 16.39 -1.55 0.01
C SER A 35 15.70 -0.57 0.95
N TRP A 36 16.50 0.05 1.82
CA TRP A 36 16.12 1.19 2.64
C TRP A 36 15.87 2.37 1.68
N ARG A 37 14.62 2.56 1.26
CA ARG A 37 14.22 3.76 0.50
C ARG A 37 13.69 4.77 1.49
N PRO A 38 14.43 5.85 1.81
CA PRO A 38 13.96 6.81 2.78
C PRO A 38 12.67 7.45 2.28
N PRO A 39 11.60 7.42 3.08
CA PRO A 39 10.31 7.98 2.69
C PRO A 39 10.37 9.50 2.43
N ARG A 40 11.43 10.20 2.83
CA ARG A 40 11.52 11.64 2.60
C ARG A 40 11.93 11.98 1.16
N LEU A 41 12.80 11.18 0.53
CA LEU A 41 13.39 11.53 -0.77
C LEU A 41 12.35 11.62 -1.89
N SER A 42 11.43 10.65 -2.00
CA SER A 42 10.44 10.70 -3.09
C SER A 42 9.32 11.73 -2.87
N LEU A 43 9.08 12.14 -1.63
CA LEU A 43 8.15 13.24 -1.33
C LEU A 43 8.82 14.56 -1.71
N ILE A 44 10.09 14.73 -1.34
CA ILE A 44 10.91 15.90 -1.71
C ILE A 44 10.99 16.03 -3.23
N THR A 45 11.21 14.94 -3.99
CA THR A 45 11.24 15.01 -5.45
C THR A 45 9.88 15.40 -6.06
N SER A 46 8.76 14.87 -5.54
CA SER A 46 7.42 15.26 -6.02
C SER A 46 7.12 16.73 -5.73
N ILE A 47 7.53 17.24 -4.56
CA ILE A 47 7.36 18.65 -4.19
C ILE A 47 8.28 19.55 -5.02
N CYS A 48 9.57 19.18 -5.17
CA CYS A 48 10.54 19.93 -5.98
C CYS A 48 10.13 20.06 -7.44
N LEU A 49 9.36 19.11 -7.98
CA LEU A 49 8.87 19.18 -9.37
C LEU A 49 7.57 20.00 -9.49
N ALA A 50 6.71 19.96 -8.46
CA ALA A 50 5.40 20.62 -8.46
C ALA A 50 5.45 22.10 -8.05
N VAL A 51 6.36 22.48 -7.15
CA VAL A 51 6.46 23.86 -6.65
C VAL A 51 6.90 24.85 -7.74
N PRO A 52 7.94 24.60 -8.57
CA PRO A 52 8.36 25.54 -9.60
C PRO A 52 7.28 25.75 -10.68
N THR A 53 6.52 24.71 -11.00
CA THR A 53 5.42 24.78 -11.97
C THR A 53 4.22 25.56 -11.45
N GLY A 54 3.92 25.46 -10.15
CA GLY A 54 2.91 26.30 -9.49
C GLY A 54 3.35 27.75 -9.33
N TRP A 55 4.63 27.98 -9.03
CA TRP A 55 5.20 29.32 -8.83
C TRP A 55 5.21 30.14 -10.12
N LEU A 56 5.55 29.51 -11.26
CA LEU A 56 5.52 30.16 -12.57
C LEU A 56 4.11 30.48 -13.08
N ALA A 57 3.06 29.89 -12.48
CA ALA A 57 1.68 30.06 -12.93
C ALA A 57 0.93 31.14 -12.16
N ALA A 58 1.11 31.24 -10.83
CA ALA A 58 0.32 32.12 -9.97
C ALA A 58 1.08 32.56 -8.71
N ASP A 59 2.40 32.76 -8.82
CA ASP A 59 3.27 33.20 -7.72
C ASP A 59 3.18 32.30 -6.46
N LEU A 60 3.18 32.89 -5.27
CA LEU A 60 3.13 32.20 -3.97
C LEU A 60 1.91 31.26 -3.80
N PRO A 61 0.66 31.69 -4.07
CA PRO A 61 -0.51 30.84 -3.86
C PRO A 61 -0.58 29.65 -4.85
N GLY A 62 -0.08 29.82 -6.08
CA GLY A 62 0.07 28.71 -7.02
C GLY A 62 1.03 27.63 -6.52
N ALA A 63 2.16 28.04 -5.96
CA ALA A 63 3.12 27.12 -5.34
C ALA A 63 2.54 26.39 -4.11
N ALA A 64 1.80 27.09 -3.25
CA ALA A 64 1.17 26.49 -2.07
C ALA A 64 0.11 25.45 -2.46
N ALA A 65 -0.74 25.75 -3.44
CA ALA A 65 -1.74 24.83 -3.96
C ALA A 65 -1.09 23.59 -4.62
N ALA A 66 -0.05 23.79 -5.43
CA ALA A 66 0.69 22.70 -6.06
C ALA A 66 1.38 21.80 -5.00
N ALA A 67 1.96 22.37 -3.95
CA ALA A 67 2.54 21.62 -2.85
C ALA A 67 1.50 20.80 -2.07
N LEU A 68 0.31 21.37 -1.80
CA LEU A 68 -0.80 20.66 -1.15
C LEU A 68 -1.31 19.48 -1.99
N LEU A 69 -1.50 19.67 -3.30
CA LEU A 69 -1.88 18.59 -4.21
C LEU A 69 -0.79 17.52 -4.31
N ALA A 70 0.47 17.92 -4.47
CA ALA A 70 1.58 16.98 -4.58
C ALA A 70 1.75 16.14 -3.31
N THR A 71 1.68 16.76 -2.13
CA THR A 71 1.78 16.05 -0.85
C THR A 71 0.62 15.08 -0.63
N THR A 72 -0.62 15.48 -0.92
CA THR A 72 -1.80 14.63 -0.74
C THR A 72 -1.80 13.45 -1.70
N LEU A 73 -1.48 13.68 -2.99
CA LEU A 73 -1.32 12.61 -3.97
C LEU A 73 -0.18 11.68 -3.57
N HIS A 74 0.98 12.21 -3.17
CA HIS A 74 2.11 11.38 -2.75
C HIS A 74 1.76 10.48 -1.55
N ARG A 75 1.12 11.04 -0.51
CA ARG A 75 0.68 10.28 0.66
C ARG A 75 -0.32 9.21 0.28
N ARG A 76 -1.29 9.53 -0.58
CA ARG A 76 -2.32 8.58 -1.04
C ARG A 76 -1.72 7.45 -1.87
N TRP A 77 -0.76 7.76 -2.75
CA TRP A 77 -0.04 6.78 -3.54
C TRP A 77 0.76 5.83 -2.66
N ARG A 78 1.48 6.37 -1.69
CA ARG A 78 2.23 5.55 -0.73
C ARG A 78 1.36 4.64 0.10
N ALA A 79 0.32 5.20 0.72
CA ALA A 79 -0.65 4.42 1.49
C ALA A 79 -1.24 3.28 0.65
N ARG A 80 -1.59 3.54 -0.63
CA ARG A 80 -2.05 2.51 -1.56
C ARG A 80 -0.97 1.47 -1.87
N THR A 81 0.28 1.87 -2.08
CA THR A 81 1.37 0.91 -2.35
C THR A 81 1.71 0.05 -1.14
N ASP A 82 1.72 0.63 0.05
CA ASP A 82 2.05 -0.07 1.28
C ASP A 82 0.92 -1.03 1.66
N LEU A 83 -0.34 -0.63 1.47
CA LEU A 83 -1.50 -1.53 1.59
C LEU A 83 -1.39 -2.71 0.62
N ARG A 84 -1.10 -2.45 -0.66
CA ARG A 84 -0.94 -3.52 -1.66
C ARG A 84 0.20 -4.49 -1.30
N ARG A 85 1.34 -3.97 -0.81
CA ARG A 85 2.45 -4.80 -0.33
C ARG A 85 2.04 -5.64 0.88
N SER A 86 1.30 -5.05 1.80
CA SER A 86 0.81 -5.75 2.99
C SER A 86 -0.15 -6.87 2.61
N LEU A 87 -1.11 -6.60 1.72
CA LEU A 87 -2.03 -7.63 1.19
C LEU A 87 -1.29 -8.75 0.47
N ALA A 88 -0.35 -8.42 -0.42
CA ALA A 88 0.46 -9.44 -1.11
C ALA A 88 1.34 -10.25 -0.15
N ALA A 89 1.85 -9.63 0.92
CA ALA A 89 2.59 -10.32 1.96
C ALA A 89 1.68 -11.26 2.77
N THR A 90 0.46 -10.83 3.13
CA THR A 90 -0.54 -11.69 3.80
C THR A 90 -0.91 -12.88 2.92
N ASP A 91 -1.18 -12.65 1.63
CA ASP A 91 -1.53 -13.72 0.67
C ASP A 91 -0.39 -14.73 0.56
N GLY A 92 0.86 -14.26 0.37
CA GLY A 92 2.04 -15.14 0.31
C GLY A 92 2.33 -15.89 1.62
N LEU A 93 2.05 -15.27 2.76
CA LEU A 93 2.23 -15.90 4.07
C LEU A 93 1.14 -16.95 4.33
N THR A 94 -0.10 -16.68 3.91
CA THR A 94 -1.21 -17.64 3.99
C THR A 94 -0.92 -18.88 3.14
N GLU A 95 -0.37 -18.69 1.94
CA GLU A 95 0.07 -19.78 1.06
C GLU A 95 1.19 -20.62 1.70
N ALA A 96 2.24 -19.96 2.21
CA ALA A 96 3.35 -20.63 2.88
C ALA A 96 2.87 -21.42 4.11
N LEU A 97 1.95 -20.84 4.89
CA LEU A 97 1.35 -21.51 6.04
C LEU A 97 0.50 -22.72 5.62
N ARG A 98 -0.19 -22.66 4.48
CA ARG A 98 -0.94 -23.80 3.94
C ARG A 98 -0.01 -24.95 3.54
N SER A 99 1.12 -24.65 2.89
CA SER A 99 2.16 -25.63 2.56
C SER A 99 2.75 -26.27 3.84
N LEU A 100 3.07 -25.44 4.84
CA LEU A 100 3.53 -25.91 6.15
C LEU A 100 2.52 -26.87 6.80
N VAL A 101 1.23 -26.50 6.84
CA VAL A 101 0.16 -27.34 7.38
C VAL A 101 0.05 -28.66 6.63
N ALA A 102 0.15 -28.65 5.29
CA ALA A 102 0.11 -29.87 4.49
C ALA A 102 1.27 -30.81 4.82
N ALA A 103 2.49 -30.28 4.93
CA ALA A 103 3.67 -31.06 5.32
C ALA A 103 3.55 -31.62 6.75
N LEU A 104 3.06 -30.82 7.72
CA LEU A 104 2.81 -31.30 9.09
C LEU A 104 1.78 -32.43 9.13
N ARG A 105 0.72 -32.36 8.32
CA ARG A 105 -0.29 -33.44 8.21
C ARG A 105 0.25 -34.70 7.55
N ALA A 106 1.25 -34.57 6.69
CA ALA A 106 2.00 -35.70 6.15
C ALA A 106 2.99 -36.29 7.17
N GLY A 107 3.07 -35.76 8.39
CA GLY A 107 3.95 -36.23 9.45
C GLY A 107 5.36 -35.63 9.41
N ALA A 108 5.60 -34.60 8.59
CA ALA A 108 6.91 -33.95 8.54
C ALA A 108 7.22 -33.22 9.86
N HIS A 109 8.49 -33.25 10.26
CA HIS A 109 8.96 -32.47 11.40
C HIS A 109 8.76 -30.96 11.16
N PRO A 110 8.32 -30.15 12.15
CA PRO A 110 8.02 -28.72 11.96
C PRO A 110 9.15 -27.91 11.33
N ALA A 111 10.40 -28.22 11.69
CA ALA A 111 11.56 -27.59 11.08
C ALA A 111 11.65 -27.83 9.56
N HIS A 112 11.44 -29.08 9.12
CA HIS A 112 11.54 -29.46 7.72
C HIS A 112 10.34 -28.93 6.94
N ALA A 113 9.14 -29.02 7.52
CA ALA A 113 7.92 -28.50 6.94
C ALA A 113 7.98 -26.98 6.71
N ALA A 114 8.63 -26.23 7.61
CA ALA A 114 8.84 -24.79 7.45
C ALA A 114 9.95 -24.47 6.44
N GLU A 115 10.96 -25.32 6.33
CA GLU A 115 12.04 -25.19 5.33
C GLU A 115 11.51 -25.38 3.90
N THR A 116 10.71 -26.43 3.67
CA THR A 116 10.06 -26.68 2.37
C THR A 116 9.08 -25.56 2.02
N ALA A 117 8.25 -25.14 2.97
CA ALA A 117 7.37 -23.98 2.78
C ALA A 117 8.15 -22.70 2.46
N ALA A 118 9.36 -22.50 3.01
CA ALA A 118 10.20 -21.33 2.71
C ALA A 118 10.81 -21.34 1.31
N ALA A 119 11.03 -22.53 0.72
CA ALA A 119 11.63 -22.68 -0.60
C ALA A 119 10.71 -22.16 -1.71
N ASP A 120 9.41 -22.45 -1.60
CA ASP A 120 8.40 -22.06 -2.59
C ASP A 120 7.69 -20.75 -2.24
N ALA A 121 7.95 -20.18 -1.06
CA ALA A 121 7.28 -18.98 -0.58
C ALA A 121 7.71 -17.71 -1.31
N HIS A 122 6.75 -16.79 -1.46
CA HIS A 122 7.02 -15.40 -1.81
C HIS A 122 8.07 -14.78 -0.85
N PRO A 123 8.97 -13.89 -1.30
CA PRO A 123 10.07 -13.36 -0.48
C PRO A 123 9.64 -12.76 0.86
N ALA A 124 8.46 -12.16 0.92
CA ALA A 124 7.89 -11.58 2.14
C ALA A 124 7.50 -12.62 3.21
N ALA A 125 7.21 -13.86 2.82
CA ALA A 125 6.84 -14.96 3.72
C ALA A 125 8.02 -15.91 4.01
N ALA A 126 8.96 -16.01 3.06
CA ALA A 126 10.11 -16.90 3.17
C ALA A 126 11.01 -16.58 4.39
N ALA A 127 11.16 -15.30 4.76
CA ALA A 127 11.90 -14.91 5.96
C ALA A 127 11.26 -15.46 7.25
N SER A 128 9.94 -15.35 7.39
CA SER A 128 9.21 -15.88 8.54
C SER A 128 9.25 -17.41 8.60
N MET A 129 9.12 -18.10 7.46
CA MET A 129 9.21 -19.56 7.42
C MET A 129 10.63 -20.06 7.76
N ARG A 130 11.68 -19.37 7.30
CA ARG A 130 13.06 -19.69 7.73
C ARG A 130 13.28 -19.47 9.22
N ALA A 131 12.69 -18.41 9.80
CA ALA A 131 12.74 -18.19 11.23
C ALA A 131 12.07 -19.34 11.99
N ILE A 132 10.86 -19.76 11.59
CA ILE A 132 10.16 -20.91 12.17
C ILE A 132 11.01 -22.18 12.04
N SER A 133 11.59 -22.44 10.87
CA SER A 133 12.43 -23.62 10.64
C SER A 133 13.64 -23.64 11.57
N ALA A 134 14.41 -22.56 11.61
CA ALA A 134 15.61 -22.46 12.44
C ALA A 134 15.29 -22.59 13.93
N THR A 135 14.21 -21.95 14.39
CA THR A 135 13.79 -22.01 15.79
C THR A 135 13.25 -23.39 16.17
N ALA A 136 12.47 -24.03 15.29
CA ALA A 136 11.96 -25.38 15.52
C ALA A 136 13.06 -26.46 15.56
N ARG A 137 14.21 -26.26 14.88
CA ARG A 137 15.37 -27.19 14.99
C ARG A 137 16.04 -27.15 16.35
N LEU A 138 15.89 -26.05 17.08
CA LEU A 138 16.53 -25.80 18.36
C LEU A 138 15.54 -25.89 19.53
N ASP A 139 14.31 -26.36 19.28
CA ASP A 139 13.20 -26.34 20.24
C ASP A 139 13.01 -24.97 20.92
N GLY A 140 13.27 -23.90 20.17
CA GLY A 140 13.24 -22.53 20.66
C GLY A 140 11.84 -21.91 20.66
N ASP A 141 11.76 -20.69 21.22
CA ASP A 141 10.51 -19.93 21.27
C ASP A 141 10.19 -19.28 19.91
N ILE A 142 9.25 -19.89 19.19
CA ILE A 142 8.76 -19.39 17.89
C ILE A 142 8.03 -18.05 18.05
N HIS A 143 7.41 -17.77 19.19
CA HIS A 143 6.76 -16.49 19.42
C HIS A 143 7.79 -15.35 19.37
N ARG A 144 8.92 -15.52 20.08
CA ARG A 144 10.03 -14.57 20.07
C ARG A 144 10.71 -14.46 18.71
N ALA A 145 10.91 -15.57 18.00
CA ALA A 145 11.52 -15.54 16.67
C ALA A 145 10.66 -14.74 15.67
N LEU A 146 9.35 -14.93 15.74
CA LEU A 146 8.40 -14.22 14.88
C LEU A 146 8.23 -12.75 15.27
N SER A 147 8.30 -12.37 16.55
CA SER A 147 8.24 -10.96 16.96
C SER A 147 9.46 -10.14 16.50
N MET A 148 10.62 -10.80 16.31
CA MET A 148 11.85 -10.17 15.81
C MET A 148 11.95 -10.16 14.28
N THR A 149 11.03 -10.85 13.59
CA THR A 149 11.04 -10.94 12.12
C THR A 149 10.34 -9.72 11.52
N GLU A 150 11.08 -8.91 10.76
CA GLU A 150 10.49 -7.81 10.00
C GLU A 150 9.51 -8.35 8.96
N SER A 151 8.25 -7.91 9.03
CA SER A 151 7.21 -8.27 8.08
C SER A 151 6.33 -7.05 7.76
N PRO A 152 5.85 -6.90 6.52
CA PRO A 152 4.80 -5.94 6.18
C PRO A 152 3.48 -6.19 6.95
N THR A 153 3.33 -7.36 7.59
CA THR A 153 2.09 -7.83 8.22
C THR A 153 2.34 -8.37 9.64
N PRO A 154 2.85 -7.53 10.57
CA PRO A 154 3.26 -7.98 11.91
C PRO A 154 2.10 -8.57 12.71
N THR A 155 0.88 -8.05 12.53
CA THR A 155 -0.33 -8.58 13.19
C THR A 155 -0.64 -10.01 12.78
N VAL A 156 -0.47 -10.36 11.51
CA VAL A 156 -0.71 -11.74 11.02
C VAL A 156 0.34 -12.68 11.61
N LEU A 157 1.59 -12.21 11.65
CA LEU A 157 2.70 -12.97 12.21
C LEU A 157 2.53 -13.22 13.72
N ALA A 158 2.06 -12.21 14.46
CA ALA A 158 1.72 -12.35 15.88
C ALA A 158 0.60 -13.37 16.11
N ARG A 159 -0.40 -13.45 15.24
CA ARG A 159 -1.47 -14.45 15.33
C ARG A 159 -0.96 -15.88 15.11
N ILE A 160 -0.03 -16.07 14.18
CA ILE A 160 0.62 -17.37 13.96
C ILE A 160 1.48 -17.75 15.15
N ALA A 161 2.26 -16.81 15.67
CA ALA A 161 3.04 -16.98 16.89
C ALA A 161 2.18 -17.39 18.09
N GLN A 162 1.02 -16.74 18.28
CA GLN A 162 0.05 -17.08 19.33
C GLN A 162 -0.54 -18.48 19.12
N ALA A 163 -0.98 -18.80 17.89
CA ALA A 163 -1.50 -20.11 17.52
C ALA A 163 -0.48 -21.23 17.80
N TRP A 164 0.78 -20.99 17.48
CA TRP A 164 1.87 -21.92 17.75
C TRP A 164 2.12 -22.12 19.24
N SER A 165 2.17 -21.02 20.00
CA SER A 165 2.36 -21.06 21.44
C SER A 165 1.21 -21.76 22.16
N LEU A 166 -0.03 -21.57 21.68
CA LEU A 166 -1.21 -22.28 22.17
C LEU A 166 -1.09 -23.79 21.95
N ALA A 167 -0.63 -24.21 20.76
CA ALA A 167 -0.40 -25.61 20.44
C ALA A 167 0.63 -26.25 21.39
N GLN A 168 1.76 -25.58 21.62
CA GLN A 168 2.81 -26.08 22.51
C GLN A 168 2.37 -26.14 23.98
N ARG A 169 1.74 -25.08 24.49
CA ARG A 169 1.33 -25.03 25.91
C ARG A 169 0.25 -26.05 26.28
N HIS A 170 -0.65 -26.35 25.35
CA HIS A 170 -1.80 -27.23 25.61
C HIS A 170 -1.68 -28.60 24.95
N GLY A 171 -0.55 -28.92 24.30
CA GLY A 171 -0.33 -30.20 23.62
C GLY A 171 -1.30 -30.44 22.47
N LEU A 172 -1.81 -29.39 21.85
CA LEU A 172 -2.82 -29.49 20.79
C LEU A 172 -2.15 -29.83 19.44
N PRO A 173 -2.85 -30.53 18.53
CA PRO A 173 -2.33 -30.81 17.19
C PRO A 173 -2.01 -29.51 16.44
N LEU A 174 -0.71 -29.21 16.30
CA LEU A 174 -0.23 -27.97 15.69
C LEU A 174 -0.81 -27.77 14.28
N ALA A 175 -0.87 -28.84 13.50
CA ALA A 175 -1.43 -28.81 12.15
C ALA A 175 -2.88 -28.30 12.12
N ASP A 176 -3.71 -28.65 13.10
CA ASP A 176 -5.12 -28.29 13.12
C ASP A 176 -5.35 -26.85 13.56
N ILE A 177 -4.57 -26.37 14.54
CA ILE A 177 -4.60 -24.97 14.95
C ILE A 177 -4.11 -24.08 13.80
N LEU A 178 -3.00 -24.43 13.16
CA LEU A 178 -2.49 -23.67 12.02
C LEU A 178 -3.45 -23.74 10.83
N ALA A 179 -4.10 -24.88 10.57
CA ALA A 179 -5.15 -25.00 9.57
C ALA A 179 -6.36 -24.08 9.87
N ALA A 180 -6.77 -23.98 11.14
CA ALA A 180 -7.81 -23.04 11.56
C ALA A 180 -7.36 -21.59 11.33
N THR A 181 -6.09 -21.29 11.58
CA THR A 181 -5.50 -19.97 11.34
C THR A 181 -5.50 -19.63 9.84
N VAL A 182 -5.14 -20.57 8.96
CA VAL A 182 -5.23 -20.41 7.50
C VAL A 182 -6.67 -20.11 7.07
N ARG A 183 -7.65 -20.89 7.55
CA ARG A 183 -9.07 -20.68 7.21
C ARG A 183 -9.57 -19.31 7.63
N ASP A 184 -9.20 -18.83 8.83
CA ASP A 184 -9.56 -17.48 9.27
C ASP A 184 -8.93 -16.39 8.38
N LEU A 185 -7.65 -16.54 8.01
CA LEU A 185 -6.98 -15.60 7.10
C LEU A 185 -7.65 -15.55 5.73
N GLU A 186 -7.98 -16.71 5.16
CA GLU A 186 -8.70 -16.80 3.89
C GLU A 186 -10.10 -16.18 3.98
N GLN A 187 -10.82 -16.40 5.09
CA GLN A 187 -12.13 -15.80 5.31
C GLN A 187 -12.03 -14.27 5.37
N ARG A 188 -11.02 -13.73 6.06
CA ARG A 188 -10.76 -12.27 6.12
C ARG A 188 -10.40 -11.69 4.75
N GLN A 189 -9.59 -12.41 3.95
CA GLN A 189 -9.26 -12.01 2.58
C GLN A 189 -10.51 -12.01 1.69
N ARG A 190 -11.35 -13.05 1.76
CA ARG A 190 -12.61 -13.14 1.00
C ARG A 190 -13.55 -12.01 1.40
N PHE A 191 -13.72 -11.74 2.69
CA PHE A 191 -14.53 -10.63 3.20
C PHE A 191 -14.01 -9.29 2.66
N THR A 192 -12.70 -9.04 2.76
CA THR A 192 -12.05 -7.83 2.24
C THR A 192 -12.30 -7.65 0.74
N ARG A 193 -12.16 -8.71 -0.05
CA ARG A 193 -12.42 -8.70 -1.49
C ARG A 193 -13.89 -8.40 -1.80
N GLN A 194 -14.83 -9.00 -1.07
CA GLN A 194 -16.26 -8.75 -1.21
C GLN A 194 -16.64 -7.31 -0.86
N VAL A 195 -16.17 -6.79 0.28
CA VAL A 195 -16.37 -5.39 0.67
C VAL A 195 -15.77 -4.45 -0.37
N THR A 196 -14.57 -4.73 -0.85
CA THR A 196 -13.89 -3.92 -1.87
C THR A 196 -14.68 -3.90 -3.18
N ALA A 197 -15.25 -5.03 -3.59
CA ALA A 197 -16.10 -5.13 -4.78
C ALA A 197 -17.40 -4.34 -4.62
N ARG A 198 -18.07 -4.44 -3.45
CA ARG A 198 -19.29 -3.66 -3.15
C ARG A 198 -19.04 -2.15 -3.17
N MET A 199 -17.83 -1.71 -2.82
CA MET A 199 -17.43 -0.30 -2.84
C MET A 199 -17.06 0.23 -4.24
N ALA A 200 -17.12 -0.59 -5.30
CA ALA A 200 -16.77 -0.15 -6.66
C ALA A 200 -17.71 0.96 -7.16
N GLY A 201 -19.03 0.79 -6.99
CA GLY A 201 -20.04 1.78 -7.39
C GLY A 201 -19.85 3.13 -6.69
N PRO A 202 -19.88 3.19 -5.34
CA PRO A 202 -19.63 4.43 -4.60
C PRO A 202 -18.30 5.12 -4.95
N ARG A 203 -17.23 4.34 -5.21
CA ARG A 203 -15.94 4.91 -5.64
C ARG A 203 -15.98 5.47 -7.06
N ALA A 204 -16.74 4.87 -7.97
CA ALA A 204 -16.90 5.38 -9.33
C ALA A 204 -17.60 6.75 -9.32
N SER A 205 -18.74 6.88 -8.63
CA SER A 205 -19.46 8.15 -8.49
C SER A 205 -18.62 9.23 -7.81
N ALA A 206 -17.89 8.88 -6.74
CA ALA A 206 -16.97 9.81 -6.09
C ALA A 206 -15.84 10.26 -7.03
N THR A 207 -15.37 9.39 -7.93
CA THR A 207 -14.35 9.73 -8.93
C THR A 207 -14.91 10.70 -9.98
N VAL A 208 -16.15 10.49 -10.44
CA VAL A 208 -16.84 11.39 -11.37
C VAL A 208 -17.02 12.78 -10.75
N LEU A 209 -17.53 12.85 -9.52
CA LEU A 209 -17.69 14.13 -8.80
C LEU A 209 -16.35 14.83 -8.55
N ALA A 210 -15.28 14.06 -8.28
CA ALA A 210 -13.95 14.61 -8.11
C ALA A 210 -13.34 15.16 -9.42
N LEU A 211 -13.80 14.67 -10.59
CA LEU A 211 -13.34 15.13 -11.91
C LEU A 211 -14.15 16.33 -12.43
N LEU A 212 -15.33 16.58 -11.87
CA LEU A 212 -16.24 17.64 -12.30
C LEU A 212 -15.60 19.04 -12.30
N PRO A 213 -14.78 19.45 -11.30
CA PRO A 213 -14.13 20.76 -11.34
C PRO A 213 -13.17 20.92 -12.52
N LEU A 214 -12.48 19.86 -12.93
CA LEU A 214 -11.60 19.89 -14.10
C LEU A 214 -12.43 20.12 -15.37
N LEU A 215 -13.55 19.40 -15.51
CA LEU A 215 -14.46 19.57 -16.64
C LEU A 215 -15.00 21.01 -16.69
N GLY A 216 -15.41 21.57 -15.54
CA GLY A 216 -15.90 22.95 -15.45
C GLY A 216 -14.85 23.98 -15.90
N ILE A 217 -13.60 23.84 -15.45
CA ILE A 217 -12.50 24.72 -15.87
C ILE A 217 -12.25 24.60 -17.38
N THR A 218 -12.20 23.37 -17.92
CA THR A 218 -11.97 23.15 -19.36
C THR A 218 -13.08 23.73 -20.22
N MET A 219 -14.33 23.59 -19.78
CA MET A 219 -15.48 24.14 -20.50
C MET A 219 -15.52 25.67 -20.42
N GLY A 220 -15.22 26.25 -19.24
CA GLY A 220 -15.11 27.70 -19.07
C GLY A 220 -14.01 28.33 -19.95
N GLU A 221 -12.87 27.66 -20.10
CA GLU A 221 -11.84 28.07 -21.06
C GLU A 221 -12.32 27.97 -22.51
N ALA A 222 -12.99 26.88 -22.89
CA ALA A 222 -13.49 26.70 -24.26
C ALA A 222 -14.54 27.75 -24.67
N VAL A 223 -15.32 28.25 -23.71
CA VAL A 223 -16.31 29.33 -23.91
C VAL A 223 -15.65 30.72 -23.93
N GLY A 224 -14.36 30.84 -23.59
CA GLY A 224 -13.63 32.11 -23.58
C GLY A 224 -13.79 32.93 -22.30
N ALA A 225 -14.26 32.33 -21.19
CA ALA A 225 -14.37 33.01 -19.90
C ALA A 225 -13.00 33.22 -19.21
N HIS A 226 -11.93 32.66 -19.76
CA HIS A 226 -10.55 32.73 -19.25
C HIS A 226 -10.39 32.46 -17.74
N PRO A 227 -11.03 31.42 -17.16
CA PRO A 227 -10.97 31.13 -15.73
C PRO A 227 -9.54 30.87 -15.23
N ILE A 228 -8.64 30.31 -16.04
CA ILE A 228 -7.25 30.10 -15.67
C ILE A 228 -6.58 31.45 -15.40
N HIS A 229 -6.79 32.43 -16.28
CA HIS A 229 -6.23 33.78 -16.10
C HIS A 229 -6.71 34.39 -14.78
N VAL A 230 -8.02 34.33 -14.50
CA VAL A 230 -8.59 34.87 -13.26
C VAL A 230 -7.99 34.18 -12.02
N LEU A 231 -7.89 32.84 -12.04
CA LEU A 231 -7.34 32.06 -10.92
C LEU A 231 -5.85 32.34 -10.68
N THR A 232 -5.09 32.69 -11.72
CA THR A 232 -3.65 32.92 -11.61
C THR A 232 -3.29 34.37 -11.29
N THR A 233 -4.00 35.35 -11.84
CA THR A 233 -3.62 36.77 -11.77
C THR A 233 -4.38 37.58 -10.75
N THR A 234 -5.57 37.14 -10.31
CA THR A 234 -6.40 37.90 -9.37
C THR A 234 -6.30 37.36 -7.95
N ALA A 235 -6.28 38.25 -6.95
CA ALA A 235 -6.22 37.86 -5.54
C ALA A 235 -7.44 37.00 -5.12
N VAL A 236 -8.63 37.34 -5.62
CA VAL A 236 -9.86 36.56 -5.37
C VAL A 236 -9.76 35.18 -6.01
N GLY A 237 -9.26 35.08 -7.25
CA GLY A 237 -9.05 33.81 -7.93
C GLY A 237 -8.03 32.91 -7.23
N GLN A 238 -6.93 33.48 -6.74
CA GLN A 238 -5.93 32.75 -5.96
C GLN A 238 -6.48 32.22 -4.62
N ALA A 239 -7.32 33.01 -3.92
CA ALA A 239 -8.00 32.56 -2.71
C ALA A 239 -8.97 31.41 -2.99
N LEU A 240 -9.75 31.50 -4.07
CA LEU A 240 -10.67 30.44 -4.52
C LEU A 240 -9.91 29.17 -4.92
N LEU A 241 -8.76 29.29 -5.59
CA LEU A 241 -7.91 28.18 -5.98
C LEU A 241 -7.39 27.41 -4.75
N LEU A 242 -6.87 28.13 -3.76
CA LEU A 242 -6.41 27.54 -2.50
C LEU A 242 -7.55 26.85 -1.76
N ALA A 243 -8.70 27.52 -1.63
CA ALA A 243 -9.88 26.97 -0.98
C ALA A 243 -10.38 25.69 -1.67
N GLY A 244 -10.48 25.71 -3.01
CA GLY A 244 -10.90 24.55 -3.80
C GLY A 244 -9.95 23.36 -3.68
N VAL A 245 -8.63 23.62 -3.76
CA VAL A 245 -7.61 22.58 -3.56
C VAL A 245 -7.65 22.01 -2.15
N ALA A 246 -7.77 22.86 -1.14
CA ALA A 246 -7.86 22.42 0.25
C ALA A 246 -9.11 21.55 0.46
N LEU A 247 -10.26 21.97 -0.06
CA LEU A 247 -11.52 21.23 0.06
C LEU A 247 -11.45 19.88 -0.68
N GLN A 248 -10.84 19.85 -1.87
CA GLN A 248 -10.62 18.61 -2.64
C GLN A 248 -9.68 17.65 -1.90
N CYS A 249 -8.59 18.17 -1.32
CA CYS A 249 -7.66 17.39 -0.51
C CYS A 249 -8.36 16.83 0.75
N ALA A 250 -9.17 17.65 1.42
CA ALA A 250 -9.94 17.25 2.58
C ALA A 250 -10.96 16.15 2.22
N GLY A 251 -11.78 16.36 1.18
CA GLY A 251 -12.80 15.42 0.72
C GLY A 251 -12.20 14.08 0.29
N THR A 252 -11.13 14.09 -0.51
CA THR A 252 -10.46 12.84 -0.92
C THR A 252 -9.83 12.09 0.25
N THR A 253 -9.31 12.81 1.26
CA THR A 253 -8.76 12.21 2.49
C THR A 253 -9.88 11.63 3.36
N TRP A 254 -10.99 12.34 3.49
CA TRP A 254 -12.17 11.91 4.23
C TRP A 254 -12.77 10.63 3.63
N CYS A 255 -13.00 10.59 2.31
CA CYS A 255 -13.49 9.40 1.62
C CYS A 255 -12.53 8.20 1.79
N ALA A 256 -11.21 8.44 1.78
CA ALA A 256 -10.24 7.38 2.02
C ALA A 256 -10.32 6.84 3.46
N ARG A 257 -10.51 7.71 4.45
CA ARG A 257 -10.69 7.31 5.85
C ARG A 257 -11.96 6.47 6.05
N LEU A 258 -13.10 6.92 5.55
CA LEU A 258 -14.36 6.16 5.61
C LEU A 258 -14.23 4.79 4.95
N THR A 259 -13.58 4.74 3.79
CA THR A 259 -13.34 3.48 3.07
C THR A 259 -12.42 2.55 3.86
N SER A 260 -11.37 3.08 4.52
CA SER A 260 -10.46 2.26 5.33
C SER A 260 -11.14 1.70 6.58
N GLN A 261 -12.02 2.46 7.21
CA GLN A 261 -12.79 1.99 8.37
C GLN A 261 -13.77 0.88 8.00
N ALA A 262 -14.39 0.94 6.83
CA ALA A 262 -15.27 -0.14 6.35
C ALA A 262 -14.53 -1.45 6.02
N ILE A 263 -13.21 -1.40 5.85
CA ILE A 263 -12.37 -2.55 5.48
C ILE A 263 -11.63 -3.13 6.69
N SER A 264 -11.37 -2.31 7.72
CA SER A 264 -10.80 -2.78 8.98
C SER A 264 -11.90 -3.49 9.80
N PRO A 265 -11.77 -4.80 10.07
CA PRO A 265 -12.69 -5.52 10.96
C PRO A 265 -12.55 -5.07 12.42
#